data_AF-A0A970M3I8-F1
#
_entry.id   AF-A0A970M3I8-F1
#
_cell.length_a   1.000
_cell.length_b   1.000
_cell.length_c   1.000
_cell.angle_alpha   90.00
_cell.angle_beta   90.00
_cell.angle_gamma   90.00
#
_symmetry.space_group_name_H-M   'P 1'
#
loop_
_entity.id
_entity.type
_entity.pdbx_description
1 polymer ?
#
loop_
_entity_poly.entity_id
_entity_poly.type
_entity_poly.pdbx_seq_one_letter_code
_entity_poly.pdbx_strand_id
1 'polypeptide(L)'
;KLILVDDHYVQVGSANMDSRSLRLNFELNVEIYDEMLALALRDYFETVRDRSRKITLQEVDGRPMAQRLRDSFAWLFSSYL
;
A
#
# COMPACT_ATOMS: atom_id res chain seq x y z
N LYS A 1 4.54 -0.87 -7.18
CA LYS A 1 3.28 -0.81 -6.40
C LYS A 1 2.14 -1.06 -7.35
N LEU A 2 1.05 -1.66 -6.87
CA LEU A 2 -0.08 -2.12 -7.70
C LEU A 2 -1.37 -1.58 -7.10
N ILE A 3 -2.19 -0.95 -7.94
CA ILE A 3 -3.56 -0.55 -7.63
C ILE A 3 -4.45 -1.21 -8.68
N LEU A 4 -5.51 -1.87 -8.22
CA LEU A 4 -6.57 -2.45 -9.03
C LEU A 4 -7.88 -1.77 -8.63
N VAL A 5 -8.66 -1.33 -9.62
CA VAL A 5 -10.02 -0.80 -9.39
C VAL A 5 -10.97 -1.60 -10.27
N ASP A 6 -11.93 -2.23 -9.60
CA ASP A 6 -12.83 -3.22 -10.18
C ASP A 6 -12.06 -4.24 -11.03
N ASP A 7 -12.64 -4.68 -12.14
CA ASP A 7 -12.02 -5.60 -13.09
C ASP A 7 -11.57 -4.88 -14.38
N HIS A 8 -11.29 -3.57 -14.33
CA HIS A 8 -11.05 -2.77 -15.54
C HIS A 8 -9.83 -1.85 -15.50
N TYR A 9 -9.40 -1.40 -14.32
CA TYR A 9 -8.32 -0.44 -14.20
C TYR A 9 -7.15 -0.99 -13.38
N VAL A 10 -5.96 -0.82 -13.92
CA VAL A 10 -4.70 -1.20 -13.30
C VAL A 10 -3.77 0.01 -13.30
N GLN A 11 -3.18 0.30 -12.15
CA GLN A 11 -2.04 1.21 -12.07
C GLN A 11 -0.84 0.47 -11.47
N VAL A 12 0.28 0.50 -12.19
CA VAL A 12 1.53 -0.10 -11.75
C VAL A 12 2.67 0.90 -11.90
N GLY A 13 3.54 0.98 -10.90
CA GLY A 13 4.65 1.91 -10.96
C GLY A 13 5.49 2.01 -9.71
N SER A 14 6.31 3.05 -9.66
CA SER A 14 7.20 3.32 -8.54
C SER A 14 6.50 4.03 -7.38
N ALA A 15 5.36 4.70 -7.60
CA ALA A 15 4.71 5.51 -6.56
C ALA A 15 4.21 4.67 -5.39
N ASN A 16 4.66 4.98 -4.18
CA ASN A 16 4.02 4.49 -2.96
C ASN A 16 2.76 5.30 -2.66
N MET A 17 1.84 4.72 -1.88
CA MET A 17 0.68 5.43 -1.33
C MET A 17 1.04 6.16 -0.03
N ASP A 18 1.98 7.10 -0.12
CA ASP A 18 2.34 7.99 0.98
C ASP A 18 2.50 9.44 0.50
N SER A 19 2.43 10.39 1.43
CA SER A 19 2.46 11.81 1.11
C SER A 19 3.76 12.25 0.44
N ARG A 20 4.87 11.56 0.69
CA ARG A 20 6.18 11.91 0.12
C ARG A 20 6.25 11.47 -1.33
N SER A 21 5.91 10.22 -1.63
CA SER A 21 5.85 9.73 -3.02
C SER A 21 4.92 10.58 -3.87
N LEU A 22 3.79 11.03 -3.33
CA LEU A 22 2.81 11.83 -4.08
C LEU A 22 3.17 13.32 -4.22
N ARG A 23 4.09 13.86 -3.43
CA ARG A 23 4.42 15.32 -3.44
C ARG A 23 5.84 15.65 -3.86
N LEU A 24 6.80 14.79 -3.56
CA LEU A 24 8.22 15.13 -3.60
C LEU A 24 9.04 14.24 -4.53
N ASN A 25 8.67 12.96 -4.67
CA ASN A 25 9.42 12.04 -5.51
C ASN A 25 9.00 12.19 -6.98
N PHE A 26 9.97 12.01 -7.88
CA PHE A 26 9.68 11.77 -9.30
C PHE A 26 9.27 10.31 -9.46
N GLU A 27 7.97 10.07 -9.47
CA GLU A 27 7.40 8.74 -9.65
C GLU A 27 7.02 8.48 -11.10
N LEU A 28 7.19 7.24 -11.55
CA LEU A 28 6.70 6.77 -12.84
C LEU A 28 5.62 5.72 -12.60
N ASN A 29 4.40 6.03 -13.06
CA ASN A 29 3.28 5.10 -13.04
C ASN A 29 2.75 4.89 -14.46
N VAL A 30 2.30 3.69 -14.73
CA VAL A 30 1.60 3.31 -15.95
C VAL A 30 0.17 2.96 -15.56
N GLU A 31 -0.77 3.58 -16.25
CA GLU A 31 -2.20 3.30 -16.14
C GLU A 31 -2.63 2.45 -17.32
N ILE A 32 -3.35 1.37 -17.04
CA ILE A 32 -3.75 0.38 -18.03
C ILE A 32 -5.25 0.11 -17.85
N TYR A 33 -5.99 0.29 -18.94
CA TYR A 33 -7.42 -0.01 -19.02
C TYR A 33 -7.60 -1.27 -19.86
N ASP A 34 -7.59 -2.43 -19.22
CA ASP A 34 -7.69 -3.74 -19.86
C ASP A 34 -8.29 -4.74 -18.87
N GLU A 35 -9.44 -5.31 -19.22
CA GLU A 35 -10.18 -6.23 -18.37
C GLU A 35 -9.45 -7.57 -18.18
N MET A 36 -8.84 -8.10 -19.23
CA MET A 36 -8.13 -9.38 -19.16
C MET A 36 -6.89 -9.28 -18.26
N LEU A 37 -6.16 -8.17 -18.38
CA LEU A 37 -5.03 -7.89 -17.51
C LEU A 37 -5.48 -7.66 -16.05
N ALA A 38 -6.54 -6.88 -15.84
CA ALA A 38 -7.06 -6.62 -14.50
C ALA A 38 -7.49 -7.91 -13.80
N LEU A 39 -8.20 -8.81 -14.49
CA LEU A 39 -8.57 -10.13 -13.98
C LEU A 39 -7.34 -10.98 -13.63
N ALA A 40 -6.33 -11.03 -14.50
CA ALA A 40 -5.10 -11.79 -14.23
C ALA A 40 -4.33 -11.26 -13.01
N LEU A 41 -4.27 -9.94 -12.84
CA LEU A 41 -3.63 -9.31 -11.69
C LEU A 41 -4.46 -9.43 -10.41
N ARG A 42 -5.78 -9.46 -10.51
CA ARG A 42 -6.67 -9.77 -9.39
C ARG A 42 -6.41 -11.18 -8.88
N ASP A 43 -6.35 -12.18 -9.76
CA ASP A 43 -6.05 -13.56 -9.37
C ASP A 43 -4.67 -13.66 -8.70
N TYR A 44 -3.67 -12.96 -9.25
CA TYR A 44 -2.35 -12.83 -8.60
C TYR A 44 -2.47 -12.20 -7.20
N PHE A 45 -3.20 -11.09 -7.05
CA PHE A 45 -3.43 -10.44 -5.77
C PHE A 45 -4.08 -11.38 -4.75
N GLU A 46 -5.07 -12.18 -5.15
CA GLU A 46 -5.71 -13.17 -4.28
C GLU A 46 -4.69 -14.19 -3.75
N THR A 47 -3.76 -14.67 -4.59
CA THR A 47 -2.69 -15.58 -4.12
C THR A 47 -1.75 -14.93 -3.09
N VAL A 48 -1.48 -13.63 -3.22
CA VAL A 48 -0.67 -12.88 -2.25
C VAL A 48 -1.45 -12.67 -0.95
N ARG A 49 -2.74 -12.35 -1.07
CA ARG A 49 -3.65 -12.15 0.05
C ARG A 49 -3.80 -13.41 0.90
N ASP A 50 -3.93 -14.57 0.27
CA ASP A 50 -4.08 -15.87 0.96
C ASP A 50 -2.83 -16.26 1.77
N ARG A 51 -1.66 -15.76 1.38
CA ARG A 51 -0.39 -15.94 2.12
C ARG A 51 -0.13 -14.83 3.15
N SER A 52 -0.98 -13.81 3.19
CA SER A 52 -0.82 -12.66 4.06
C SER A 52 -1.53 -12.85 5.39
N ARG A 53 -0.98 -12.28 6.46
CA ARG A 53 -1.63 -12.27 7.77
C ARG A 53 -2.64 -11.13 7.83
N LYS A 54 -3.91 -11.45 8.09
CA LYS A 54 -4.93 -10.45 8.36
C LYS A 54 -4.59 -9.68 9.64
N ILE A 55 -4.51 -8.35 9.54
CA ILE A 55 -4.37 -7.44 10.67
C ILE A 55 -5.74 -6.86 10.98
N THR A 56 -6.12 -6.85 12.26
CA THR A 56 -7.37 -6.22 12.71
C THR A 56 -7.08 -4.90 13.42
N LEU A 57 -8.07 -4.00 13.46
CA LEU A 57 -7.95 -2.76 14.22
C LEU A 57 -7.69 -3.01 15.70
N GLN A 58 -8.37 -4.01 16.30
CA GLN A 58 -8.16 -4.38 17.70
C GLN A 58 -6.71 -4.79 17.99
N GLU A 59 -6.07 -5.52 17.07
CA GLU A 59 -4.65 -5.89 17.22
C GLU A 59 -3.74 -4.66 17.18
N VAL A 60 -4.04 -3.73 16.26
CA VAL A 60 -3.32 -2.46 16.13
C VAL A 60 -3.49 -1.59 17.38
N ASP A 61 -4.68 -1.55 17.96
CA ASP A 61 -4.95 -0.77 19.19
C ASP A 61 -4.36 -1.45 20.43
N GLY A 62 -4.32 -2.78 20.44
CA GLY A 62 -3.74 -3.61 21.50
C GLY A 62 -2.21 -3.67 21.51
N ARG A 63 -1.51 -2.96 20.60
CA ARG A 63 -0.05 -2.95 20.54
C ARG A 63 0.57 -2.45 21.87
N PRO A 64 1.68 -3.05 22.34
CA PRO A 64 2.36 -2.62 23.57
C PRO A 64 2.75 -1.15 23.55
N MET A 65 2.68 -0.51 24.72
CA MET A 65 2.95 0.93 24.87
C MET A 65 4.36 1.32 24.39
N ALA A 66 5.35 0.45 24.58
CA ALA A 66 6.71 0.67 24.06
C ALA A 66 6.76 0.77 22.53
N GLN A 67 5.98 -0.07 21.81
CA GLN A 67 5.90 0.01 20.35
C GLN A 67 5.21 1.30 19.91
N ARG A 68 4.12 1.67 20.58
CA ARG A 68 3.40 2.92 20.31
C ARG A 68 4.29 4.14 20.51
N LEU A 69 5.06 4.19 21.61
CA LEU A 69 5.99 5.29 21.89
C LEU A 69 7.09 5.39 20.84
N ARG A 70 7.69 4.26 20.45
CA ARG A 70 8.69 4.21 19.38
C ARG A 70 8.11 4.75 18.06
N ASP A 71 6.92 4.29 17.67
CA ASP A 71 6.27 4.70 16.43
C ASP A 71 5.92 6.20 16.46
N SER A 72 5.39 6.71 17.59
CA SER A 72 5.11 8.15 17.78
C SER A 72 6.39 9.00 17.74
N PHE A 73 7.48 8.52 18.32
CA PHE A 73 8.77 9.21 18.26
C PHE A 73 9.29 9.26 16.81
N ALA A 74 9.24 8.15 16.08
CA ALA A 74 9.62 8.11 14.67
C ALA A 74 8.74 9.04 13.81
N TRP A 75 7.44 9.15 14.13
CA TRP A 75 6.52 10.03 13.44
C TRP A 75 6.88 11.52 13.57
N LEU A 76 7.53 11.96 14.66
CA LEU A 76 8.02 13.34 14.78
C LEU A 76 9.03 13.72 13.68
N PHE A 77 9.67 12.72 13.07
CA PHE A 77 10.62 12.90 11.97
C PHE A 77 9.97 12.71 10.59
N SER A 78 8.66 12.47 10.49
CA SER A 78 7.99 12.20 9.21
C SER A 78 8.07 13.36 8.22
N SER A 79 8.27 14.59 8.70
CA SER A 79 8.46 15.77 7.84
C SER A 79 9.85 15.82 7.18
N TYR A 80 10.81 15.07 7.72
CA TYR A 80 12.19 14.97 7.22
C TYR A 80 12.44 13.67 6.43
N LEU A 81 11.57 12.68 6.58
CA LEU A 81 11.58 11.40 5.89
C LEU A 81 10.73 11.42 4.63
#